data_AF-A0A4Q3C8Y6-F1
#
_entry.id   AF-A0A4Q3C8Y6-F1
#
_cell.length_a   1.000
_cell.length_b   1.000
_cell.length_c   1.000
_cell.angle_alpha   90.00
_cell.angle_beta   90.00
_cell.angle_gamma   90.00
#
_symmetry.space_group_name_H-M   'P 1'
#
loop_
_entity.id
_entity.type
_entity.pdbx_description
1 polymer ?
#
loop_
_entity_poly.entity_id
_entity_poly.type
_entity_poly.pdbx_seq_one_letter_code
_entity_poly.pdbx_strand_id
1 'polypeptide(L)' 'EMFPARVRYTSLSVPYHIGTGYFGGFLPFISQYIVARTGDPFAGLWYTFGVAALAFVVTLIWLPETAGKELE' A
#
# COMPACT_ATOMS: atom_id res chain seq x y z
N GLU A 1 -7.10 14.90 -7.09
CA GLU A 1 -6.01 14.43 -7.97
C GLU A 1 -4.78 15.30 -7.72
N MET A 2 -3.56 14.76 -7.82
CA MET A 2 -2.31 15.51 -7.51
C MET A 2 -1.36 15.68 -8.70
N PHE A 3 -1.57 14.94 -9.79
CA PHE A 3 -0.65 14.91 -10.91
C PHE A 3 -1.31 15.44 -12.19
N PRO A 4 -0.65 16.36 -12.93
CA PRO A 4 -1.10 16.78 -14.26
C PRO A 4 -1.28 15.58 -15.19
N ALA A 5 -2.28 15.64 -16.09
CA ALA A 5 -2.64 14.53 -16.98
C ALA A 5 -1.44 13.95 -17.76
N ARG A 6 -0.47 14.80 -18.12
CA ARG A 6 0.74 14.44 -18.88
C ARG A 6 1.75 13.56 -18.10
N VAL A 7 1.81 13.66 -16.77
CA VAL A 7 2.78 12.92 -15.92
C VAL A 7 2.11 11.91 -14.97
N ARG A 8 0.79 11.88 -14.92
CA ARG A 8 0.00 11.04 -14.01
C ARG A 8 0.36 9.56 -14.08
N TYR A 9 0.55 9.01 -15.28
CA TYR A 9 0.84 7.57 -15.45
C TYR A 9 2.20 7.19 -14.86
N THR A 10 3.25 7.95 -15.18
CA THR A 10 4.60 7.76 -14.63
C THR A 10 4.63 7.98 -13.12
N SER A 11 3.95 9.02 -12.64
CA SER A 11 3.93 9.38 -11.22
C SER A 11 3.15 8.37 -10.37
N LEU A 12 2.15 7.69 -10.94
CA LEU A 12 1.44 6.59 -10.28
C LEU A 12 2.22 5.27 -10.32
N SER A 13 2.95 5.00 -11.40
CA SER A 13 3.66 3.73 -11.59
C SER A 13 4.76 3.49 -10.54
N VAL A 14 5.52 4.53 -10.18
CA VAL A 14 6.60 4.42 -9.19
C VAL A 14 6.10 3.95 -7.81
N PRO A 15 5.17 4.68 -7.15
CA PRO A 15 4.64 4.23 -5.86
C PRO A 15 3.86 2.92 -5.99
N TYR A 16 3.18 2.68 -7.12
CA TYR A 16 2.48 1.42 -7.36
C TYR A 16 3.44 0.23 -7.40
N HIS A 17 4.55 0.29 -8.13
CA HIS A 17 5.50 -0.81 -8.23
C HIS A 17 6.32 -1.01 -6.96
N ILE A 18 6.65 0.06 -6.25
CA ILE A 18 7.29 -0.06 -4.94
C ILE A 18 6.32 -0.71 -3.95
N GLY A 19 5.07 -0.23 -3.90
CA GLY A 19 4.03 -0.72 -3.02
C GLY A 19 3.69 -2.19 -3.27
N THR A 20 3.32 -2.51 -4.51
CA THR A 20 2.94 -3.86 -4.92
C THR A 20 4.12 -4.81 -4.94
N GLY A 21 5.31 -4.34 -5.34
CA GLY A 21 6.53 -5.16 -5.42
C GLY A 21 7.02 -5.59 -4.04
N TYR A 22 7.25 -4.65 -3.12
CA TYR A 22 7.73 -4.99 -1.79
C TYR A 22 6.59 -5.52 -0.91
N PHE A 23 5.57 -4.73 -0.59
CA PHE A 23 4.59 -5.14 0.40
C PHE A 23 3.69 -6.28 -0.11
N GLY A 24 3.29 -6.22 -1.37
CA GLY A 24 2.49 -7.27 -2.01
C GLY A 24 3.29 -8.51 -2.37
N GLY A 25 4.49 -8.36 -2.95
CA GLY A 25 5.32 -9.47 -3.38
C GLY A 25 5.81 -10.36 -2.22
N PHE A 26 6.11 -9.77 -1.06
CA PHE A 26 6.52 -10.53 0.13
C PHE A 26 5.36 -11.08 0.96
N LEU A 27 4.12 -10.66 0.68
CA LEU A 27 2.92 -11.11 1.39
C LEU A 27 2.81 -12.65 1.50
N PRO A 28 2.88 -13.45 0.41
CA PRO A 28 2.74 -14.90 0.53
C PRO A 28 3.85 -15.51 1.39
N PHE A 29 5.09 -15.05 1.25
CA PHE A 29 6.23 -15.54 2.02
C PHE A 29 6.06 -15.26 3.53
N ILE A 30 5.75 -14.01 3.89
CA ILE A 30 5.60 -13.60 5.29
C ILE A 30 4.35 -14.25 5.90
N SER A 31 3.25 -14.30 5.16
CA SER A 31 2.01 -14.94 5.60
C SER A 31 2.24 -16.43 5.89
N GLN A 32 2.89 -17.16 4.97
CA GLN A 32 3.22 -18.56 5.19
C GLN A 32 4.18 -18.76 6.35
N TYR A 33 5.18 -17.88 6.50
CA TYR A 33 6.09 -17.92 7.65
C TYR A 33 5.35 -17.78 8.98
N ILE A 34 4.41 -16.82 9.08
CA ILE A 34 3.60 -16.61 10.29
C ILE A 34 2.73 -17.85 10.57
N VAL A 35 2.05 -18.38 9.56
CA VAL A 35 1.22 -19.59 9.71
C VAL A 35 2.07 -20.78 10.15
N ALA A 36 3.24 -21.00 9.55
CA ALA A 36 4.14 -22.10 9.90
C ALA A 36 4.69 -22.00 11.34
N ARG A 37 4.86 -20.77 11.86
CA ARG A 37 5.35 -20.54 13.23
C ARG A 37 4.23 -20.60 14.28
N THR A 38 3.03 -20.17 13.93
CA THR A 38 1.90 -20.03 14.86
C THR A 38 0.99 -21.26 14.87
N GLY A 39 0.97 -22.02 13.77
CA GLY A 39 0.05 -23.15 13.55
C GLY A 39 -1.38 -22.72 13.19
N ASP A 40 -1.70 -21.44 13.32
CA ASP A 40 -2.99 -20.86 12.96
C ASP A 40 -2.99 -20.39 11.48
N PRO A 41 -3.87 -20.95 10.62
CA PRO A 41 -3.96 -20.54 9.21
C PRO A 41 -4.42 -19.08 9.02
N PHE A 42 -5.06 -18.46 10.01
CA PHE A 42 -5.54 -17.09 9.93
C PHE A 42 -4.52 -16.05 10.41
N ALA A 43 -3.47 -16.47 11.13
CA ALA A 43 -2.48 -15.56 11.68
C ALA A 43 -1.75 -14.73 10.60
N GLY A 44 -1.59 -15.27 9.39
CA GLY A 44 -1.00 -14.55 8.25
C GLY A 44 -1.78 -13.30 7.82
N LEU A 45 -3.08 -13.22 8.13
CA LEU A 45 -3.92 -12.06 7.81
C LEU A 45 -3.44 -10.79 8.53
N TRP A 46 -2.85 -10.92 9.72
CA TRP A 46 -2.34 -9.78 10.48
C TRP A 46 -1.28 -8.98 9.74
N TYR A 47 -0.49 -9.62 8.88
CA TYR A 47 0.46 -8.90 8.02
C TYR A 47 -0.26 -7.93 7.08
N THR A 48 -1.29 -8.41 6.37
CA THR A 48 -2.10 -7.59 5.46
C THR A 48 -2.81 -6.46 6.20
N PHE A 49 -3.42 -6.76 7.36
CA PHE A 49 -4.05 -5.75 8.21
C PHE A 49 -3.05 -4.70 8.69
N GLY A 50 -1.85 -5.10 9.11
CA GLY A 50 -0.80 -4.20 9.55
C GLY A 50 -0.33 -3.25 8.44
N VAL A 51 -0.10 -3.77 7.24
CA VAL A 51 0.28 -2.95 6.08
C VAL A 51 -0.84 -1.97 5.69
N ALA A 52 -2.10 -2.42 5.71
CA ALA A 52 -3.24 -1.56 5.41
C ALA A 52 -3.42 -0.45 6.46
N ALA A 53 -3.28 -0.78 7.75
CA ALA A 53 -3.34 0.21 8.83
C ALA A 53 -2.20 1.23 8.74
N LEU A 54 -0.99 0.79 8.41
CA LEU A 54 0.14 1.68 8.14
C LEU A 54 -0.17 2.63 6.98
N ALA A 55 -0.67 2.10 5.85
CA ALA A 55 -1.04 2.90 4.70
C ALA A 55 -2.11 3.95 5.08
N PHE A 56 -3.13 3.55 5.84
CA PHE A 56 -4.17 4.43 6.33
C PHE A 56 -3.63 5.58 7.19
N VAL A 57 -2.77 5.28 8.17
CA VAL A 57 -2.13 6.29 9.03
C VAL A 57 -1.26 7.24 8.20
N VAL A 58 -0.47 6.71 7.27
CA VAL A 58 0.37 7.52 6.38
C VAL A 58 -0.50 8.46 5.53
N THR A 59 -1.58 7.95 4.94
CA THR A 59 -2.48 8.77 4.14
C THR A 59 -3.18 9.84 4.97
N LEU A 60 -3.58 9.54 6.21
CA LEU A 60 -4.23 10.52 7.08
C LEU A 60 -3.33 11.70 7.42
N ILE A 61 -2.03 11.46 7.57
CA ILE A 61 -1.08 12.50 8.00
C ILE A 61 -0.48 13.25 6.81
N TRP A 62 -0.16 12.55 5.71
CA TRP A 62 0.65 13.09 4.61
C TRP A 62 -0.13 13.36 3.32
N LEU A 63 -1.36 12.86 3.19
CA LEU A 63 -2.13 13.06 1.97
C LEU A 63 -3.00 14.32 2.07
N PRO A 64 -2.72 15.40 1.32
CA PRO A 64 -3.54 16.58 1.33
C PRO A 64 -4.87 16.34 0.62
N GLU A 65 -5.93 17.00 1.09
CA GLU A 65 -7.21 17.02 0.37
C GLU A 65 -7.06 17.77 -0.97
N THR A 66 -7.54 17.12 -2.04
CA THR A 66 -7.43 17.60 -3.42
C THR A 66 -8.76 17.64 -4.16
N ALA A 67 -9.87 17.38 -3.49
CA ALA A 67 -11.21 17.59 -4.03
C ALA A 67 -11.41 19.09 -4.40
N GLY A 68 -11.80 19.35 -5.65
CA GLY A 68 -12.13 20.69 -6.15
C GLY A 68 -10.97 21.59 -6.58
N LYS A 69 -9.72 21.10 -6.59
CA LYS A 69 -8.58 21.85 -7.12
C LYS A 69 -8.43 21.62 -8.63
N GLU A 70 -8.33 22.70 -9.38
CA GLU A 70 -8.03 22.67 -10.82
C GLU A 70 -6.58 22.21 -11.01
N LEU A 71 -6.38 21.21 -11.86
CA LEU A 71 -5.06 20.63 -12.14
C LEU A 71 -4.50 21.35 -13.37
N GLU A 72 -3.43 22.12 -13.19
CA GLU A 72 -2.67 22.71 -14.31
C GLU A 72 -1.99 21.64 -15.19
#